data_AF-A0A9E2FJ56-F1
#
_entry.id   AF-A0A9E2FJ56-F1
#
_cell.length_a   1.000
_cell.length_b   1.000
_cell.length_c   1.000
_cell.angle_alpha   90.00
_cell.angle_beta   90.00
_cell.angle_gamma   90.00
#
_symmetry.space_group_name_H-M   'P 1'
#
loop_
_entity.id
_entity.type
_entity.pdbx_description
1 polymer ?
#
loop_
_entity_poly.entity_id
_entity_poly.type
_entity_poly.pdbx_seq_one_letter_code
_entity_poly.pdbx_strand_id
1 'polypeptide(L)'
;MLKRTCFLWACLLLALTAMGCAARSPIAVWQDRLSHYLAQQGNGDPSVLRDLVDLRSRRSPRPARIVFGELDVPGPGVPPFVSWRDVNGVLLGQQKVGSSDWCFFLVATVKRQTGSIGECEDVRLVGFTIDQGKLHWQVSKKQPEAVARYVSGSPDTAAGTSLNQPGHTAFPRPADAYQLAFAGPVVTAREERSGAEWRLRLPDPQDFPLHATRTPARGCATRPSADPTLLRASNGPFAN
;
A
#
# COMPACT_ATOMS: atom_id res chain seq x y z
N MET A 1 60.17 8.63 0.83
CA MET A 1 59.00 7.96 1.44
C MET A 1 57.69 8.80 1.41
N LEU A 2 57.64 9.96 0.75
CA LEU A 2 56.46 10.87 0.78
C LEU A 2 55.37 10.64 -0.30
N LYS A 3 55.55 9.71 -1.26
CA LYS A 3 54.62 9.54 -2.40
C LYS A 3 53.50 8.51 -2.18
N ARG A 4 53.56 7.69 -1.12
CA ARG A 4 52.58 6.61 -0.86
C ARG A 4 51.32 7.06 -0.09
N THR A 5 51.41 8.16 0.66
CA THR A 5 50.29 8.69 1.46
C THR A 5 49.27 9.47 0.62
N CYS A 6 49.67 10.07 -0.50
CA CYS A 6 48.76 10.84 -1.36
C CYS A 6 47.72 9.96 -2.09
N PHE A 7 48.07 8.72 -2.45
CA PHE A 7 47.19 7.85 -3.25
C PHE A 7 46.04 7.26 -2.42
N LEU A 8 46.25 7.01 -1.12
CA LEU A 8 45.23 6.48 -0.22
C LEU A 8 44.13 7.51 0.10
N TRP A 9 44.48 8.80 0.21
CA TRP A 9 43.51 9.86 0.45
C TRP A 9 42.61 10.12 -0.77
N ALA A 10 43.15 10.01 -1.98
CA ALA A 10 42.36 10.15 -3.21
C ALA A 10 41.32 9.04 -3.36
N CYS A 11 41.66 7.79 -3.05
CA CYS A 11 40.71 6.67 -3.07
C CYS A 11 39.63 6.78 -1.97
N LEU A 12 39.97 7.29 -0.79
CA LEU A 12 39.01 7.49 0.30
C LEU A 12 37.99 8.58 -0.04
N LEU A 13 38.42 9.69 -0.63
CA LEU A 13 37.53 10.76 -1.11
C LEU A 13 36.64 10.31 -2.27
N LEU A 14 37.13 9.42 -3.16
CA LEU A 14 36.32 8.84 -4.23
C LEU A 14 35.27 7.83 -3.73
N ALA A 15 35.56 7.10 -2.64
CA ALA A 15 34.63 6.15 -2.05
C ALA A 15 33.48 6.85 -1.29
N LEU A 16 33.74 8.03 -0.71
CA LEU A 16 32.73 8.83 0.01
C LEU A 16 31.68 9.50 -0.91
N THR A 17 31.99 9.72 -2.20
CA THR A 17 31.01 10.28 -3.16
C THR A 17 30.07 9.22 -3.78
N ALA A 18 30.37 7.93 -3.60
CA ALA A 18 29.54 6.84 -4.12
C ALA A 18 28.39 6.44 -3.17
N MET A 19 28.33 6.98 -1.94
CA MET A 19 27.16 6.88 -1.06
C MET A 19 26.08 7.88 -1.49
N GLY A 20 25.61 7.75 -2.73
CA GLY A 20 24.42 8.45 -3.17
C GLY A 20 23.23 7.96 -2.35
N CYS A 21 22.63 8.84 -1.56
CA CYS A 21 21.30 8.60 -0.98
C CYS A 21 20.32 8.36 -2.13
N ALA A 22 20.10 7.10 -2.49
CA ALA A 22 19.03 6.74 -3.39
C ALA A 22 17.72 7.23 -2.75
N ALA A 23 17.08 8.22 -3.37
CA ALA A 23 15.81 8.74 -2.91
C ALA A 23 14.82 7.56 -2.78
N ARG A 24 14.20 7.42 -1.61
CA ARG A 24 13.22 6.35 -1.38
C ARG A 24 12.05 6.51 -2.35
N SER A 25 11.60 5.40 -2.91
CA SER A 25 10.40 5.37 -3.73
C SER A 25 9.19 5.85 -2.92
N PRO A 26 8.31 6.72 -3.47
CA PRO A 26 7.10 7.16 -2.77
C PRO A 26 6.22 5.98 -2.31
N ILE A 27 6.17 4.90 -3.10
CA ILE A 27 5.44 3.67 -2.73
C ILE A 27 6.07 2.98 -1.52
N ALA A 28 7.40 3.01 -1.36
CA ALA A 28 8.06 2.43 -0.19
C ALA A 28 7.72 3.21 1.09
N VAL A 29 7.66 4.55 1.01
CA VAL A 29 7.20 5.39 2.12
C VAL A 29 5.77 5.03 2.52
N TRP A 30 4.90 4.84 1.54
CA TRP A 30 3.52 4.38 1.76
C TRP A 30 3.45 2.98 2.40
N GLN A 31 4.30 2.04 1.98
CA GLN A 31 4.39 0.69 2.58
C GLN A 31 4.83 0.74 4.04
N ASP A 32 5.83 1.56 4.37
CA ASP A 32 6.33 1.74 5.74
C ASP A 32 5.22 2.27 6.65
N ARG A 33 4.46 3.28 6.18
CA ARG A 33 3.34 3.88 6.91
C ARG A 33 2.21 2.90 7.15
N LEU A 34 1.81 2.14 6.12
CA LEU A 34 0.78 1.12 6.25
C LEU A 34 1.24 0.00 7.19
N SER A 35 2.50 -0.42 7.11
CA SER A 35 3.08 -1.41 8.04
C SER A 35 3.02 -0.93 9.49
N HIS A 36 3.37 0.33 9.72
CA HIS A 36 3.30 0.94 11.06
C HIS A 36 1.86 1.02 11.59
N TYR A 37 0.92 1.41 10.73
CA TYR A 37 -0.51 1.44 11.08
C TYR A 37 -1.02 0.05 11.48
N LEU A 38 -0.70 -0.99 10.70
CA LEU A 38 -1.09 -2.37 11.00
C LEU A 38 -0.50 -2.85 12.33
N ALA A 39 0.75 -2.51 12.62
CA ALA A 39 1.39 -2.86 13.88
C ALA A 39 0.73 -2.17 15.08
N GLN A 40 0.36 -0.89 14.95
CA GLN A 40 -0.18 -0.09 16.04
C GLN A 40 -1.68 -0.31 16.28
N GLN A 41 -2.47 -0.37 15.22
CA GLN A 41 -3.94 -0.38 15.32
C GLN A 41 -4.51 -1.79 15.15
N GLY A 42 -3.89 -2.61 14.30
CA GLY A 42 -4.34 -3.98 14.04
C GLY A 42 -3.67 -5.05 14.90
N ASN A 43 -2.66 -4.70 15.71
CA ASN A 43 -1.78 -5.68 16.35
C ASN A 43 -1.24 -6.73 15.35
N GLY A 44 -0.99 -6.29 14.10
CA GLY A 44 -0.59 -7.15 12.99
C GLY A 44 -1.73 -7.86 12.24
N ASP A 45 -3.00 -7.66 12.62
CA ASP A 45 -4.16 -8.19 11.88
C ASP A 45 -4.56 -7.24 10.73
N PRO A 46 -4.53 -7.67 9.45
CA PRO A 46 -4.94 -6.84 8.32
C PRO A 46 -6.46 -6.63 8.25
N SER A 47 -7.26 -7.34 9.04
CA SER A 47 -8.71 -7.14 9.12
C SER A 47 -9.08 -5.71 9.55
N VAL A 48 -8.24 -5.06 10.37
CA VAL A 48 -8.39 -3.66 10.80
C VAL A 48 -8.53 -2.69 9.63
N LEU A 49 -8.00 -3.03 8.46
CA LEU A 49 -8.13 -2.21 7.27
C LEU A 49 -9.59 -2.09 6.83
N ARG A 50 -10.42 -3.11 7.07
CA ARG A 50 -11.87 -3.07 6.76
C ARG A 50 -12.61 -2.06 7.64
N ASP A 51 -12.08 -1.84 8.84
CA ASP A 51 -12.65 -0.98 9.89
C ASP A 51 -12.24 0.48 9.77
N LEU A 52 -11.41 0.83 8.77
CA LEU A 52 -11.14 2.21 8.33
C LEU A 52 -12.38 2.82 7.63
N VAL A 53 -13.52 2.77 8.31
CA VAL A 53 -14.81 3.32 7.92
C VAL A 53 -14.71 4.85 7.76
N ASP A 54 -13.84 5.50 8.54
CA ASP A 54 -13.65 6.96 8.51
C ASP A 54 -12.97 7.48 7.24
N LEU A 55 -12.31 6.61 6.46
CA LEU A 55 -11.75 6.94 5.15
C LEU A 55 -12.74 6.68 4.00
N ARG A 56 -13.95 6.19 4.31
CA ARG A 56 -15.01 6.02 3.32
C ARG A 56 -15.55 7.39 2.95
N SER A 57 -15.42 7.76 1.68
CA SER A 57 -16.12 8.91 1.12
C SER A 57 -17.62 8.81 1.43
N ARG A 58 -18.15 9.75 2.24
CA ARG A 58 -19.59 9.86 2.57
C ARG A 58 -20.50 9.99 1.35
N ARG A 59 -19.93 10.24 0.16
CA ARG A 59 -20.65 10.44 -1.11
C ARG A 59 -20.66 9.22 -2.05
N SER A 60 -20.07 8.07 -1.67
CA SER A 60 -20.06 6.87 -2.54
C SER A 60 -20.92 5.73 -1.97
N PRO A 61 -21.97 5.23 -2.69
CA PRO A 61 -22.89 4.24 -2.14
C PRO A 61 -22.40 2.78 -2.06
N ARG A 62 -21.21 2.43 -2.58
CA ARG A 62 -20.74 1.01 -2.67
C ARG A 62 -19.21 0.88 -2.64
N PRO A 63 -18.68 -0.31 -2.31
CA PRO A 63 -18.09 -0.64 -1.02
C PRO A 63 -16.76 0.09 -0.74
N ALA A 64 -16.69 0.65 0.48
CA ALA A 64 -15.50 0.99 1.26
C ALA A 64 -14.19 1.30 0.50
N ARG A 65 -14.14 2.44 -0.21
CA ARG A 65 -12.85 2.99 -0.65
C ARG A 65 -12.07 3.47 0.58
N ILE A 66 -11.13 2.65 1.04
CA ILE A 66 -10.12 3.08 2.02
C ILE A 66 -8.98 3.70 1.22
N VAL A 67 -8.80 5.01 1.34
CA VAL A 67 -7.66 5.73 0.77
C VAL A 67 -6.61 5.90 1.85
N PHE A 68 -5.53 5.14 1.78
CA PHE A 68 -4.34 5.40 2.60
C PHE A 68 -3.40 6.32 1.83
N GLY A 69 -3.29 7.56 2.28
CA GLY A 69 -2.54 8.63 1.62
C GLY A 69 -1.29 9.04 2.40
N GLU A 70 -0.16 9.23 1.72
CA GLU A 70 0.93 10.08 2.23
C GLU A 70 0.97 11.34 1.36
N LEU A 71 0.95 12.52 1.97
CA LEU A 71 1.03 13.78 1.27
C LEU A 71 2.46 14.31 1.29
N ASP A 72 2.78 15.16 0.32
CA ASP A 72 4.00 15.98 0.33
C ASP A 72 5.31 15.18 0.37
N VAL A 73 5.32 13.99 -0.24
CA VAL A 73 6.53 13.16 -0.38
C VAL A 73 7.53 13.88 -1.30
N PRO A 74 8.75 14.20 -0.82
CA PRO A 74 9.75 14.88 -1.64
C PRO A 74 10.12 14.08 -2.88
N GLY A 75 10.30 14.77 -4.00
CA GLY A 75 10.76 14.12 -5.21
C GLY A 75 12.25 13.77 -5.20
N PRO A 76 12.69 12.72 -5.93
CA PRO A 76 14.10 12.44 -6.10
C PRO A 76 14.80 13.65 -6.72
N GLY A 77 15.80 14.20 -6.03
CA GLY A 77 16.65 15.27 -6.58
C GLY A 77 15.98 16.63 -6.76
N VAL A 78 14.80 16.86 -6.16
CA VAL A 78 14.08 18.13 -6.25
C VAL A 78 13.94 18.74 -4.84
N PRO A 79 14.21 20.05 -4.65
CA PRO A 79 13.94 20.70 -3.37
C PRO A 79 12.46 20.52 -2.96
N PRO A 80 12.18 20.27 -1.67
CA PRO A 80 10.83 19.90 -1.21
C PRO A 80 9.76 20.94 -1.56
N PHE A 81 10.14 22.20 -1.78
CA PHE A 81 9.22 23.29 -2.10
C PHE A 81 8.83 23.41 -3.59
N VAL A 82 9.43 22.63 -4.49
CA VAL A 82 9.28 22.78 -5.95
C VAL A 82 8.36 21.71 -6.55
N SER A 83 8.41 20.48 -6.05
CA SER A 83 7.47 19.43 -6.47
C SER A 83 7.21 18.46 -5.33
N TRP A 84 5.93 18.17 -5.13
CA TRP A 84 5.44 17.32 -4.07
C TRP A 84 4.78 16.11 -4.71
N ARG A 85 4.81 14.96 -4.05
CA ARG A 85 4.05 13.80 -4.49
C ARG A 85 3.13 13.32 -3.39
N ASP A 86 1.87 13.16 -3.75
CA ASP A 86 0.91 12.45 -2.92
C ASP A 86 0.90 10.98 -3.35
N VAL A 87 0.82 10.06 -2.39
CA VAL A 87 0.77 8.62 -2.64
C VAL A 87 -0.51 8.06 -2.06
N ASN A 88 -1.45 7.68 -2.92
CA ASN A 88 -2.78 7.25 -2.52
C ASN A 88 -2.99 5.77 -2.86
N GLY A 89 -3.26 4.94 -1.85
CA GLY A 89 -3.60 3.52 -2.01
C GLY A 89 -5.09 3.25 -1.86
N VAL A 90 -5.68 2.50 -2.79
CA VAL A 90 -7.07 2.02 -2.74
C VAL A 90 -7.07 0.52 -2.49
N LEU A 91 -7.65 0.08 -1.38
CA LEU A 91 -7.88 -1.35 -1.12
C LEU A 91 -8.90 -1.90 -2.13
N LEU A 92 -8.50 -2.89 -2.91
CA LEU A 92 -9.34 -3.57 -3.89
C LEU A 92 -10.05 -4.79 -3.28
N GLY A 93 -9.39 -5.44 -2.33
CA GLY A 93 -9.93 -6.62 -1.66
C GLY A 93 -8.88 -7.49 -1.02
N GLN A 94 -9.36 -8.60 -0.47
CA GLN A 94 -8.55 -9.67 0.10
C GLN A 94 -8.88 -10.98 -0.62
N GLN A 95 -7.86 -11.77 -0.90
CA GLN A 95 -8.03 -13.06 -1.56
C GLN A 95 -7.01 -14.06 -0.99
N LYS A 96 -7.47 -15.30 -0.78
CA LYS A 96 -6.57 -16.39 -0.42
C LYS A 96 -5.82 -16.88 -1.65
N VAL A 97 -4.50 -16.90 -1.59
CA VAL A 97 -3.62 -17.43 -2.65
C VAL A 97 -2.68 -18.47 -2.02
N GLY A 98 -2.88 -19.74 -2.37
CA GLY A 98 -2.26 -20.85 -1.65
C GLY A 98 -2.78 -20.92 -0.21
N SER A 99 -1.88 -20.93 0.77
CA SER A 99 -2.21 -20.93 2.20
C SER A 99 -2.36 -19.52 2.80
N SER A 100 -2.00 -18.48 2.06
CA SER A 100 -1.82 -17.13 2.60
C SER A 100 -2.98 -16.21 2.20
N ASP A 101 -3.40 -15.34 3.13
CA ASP A 101 -4.40 -14.32 2.89
C ASP A 101 -3.73 -13.03 2.39
N TRP A 102 -3.96 -12.69 1.13
CA TRP A 102 -3.37 -11.52 0.50
C TRP A 102 -4.33 -10.34 0.51
N CYS A 103 -3.80 -9.15 0.76
CA CYS A 103 -4.48 -7.87 0.57
C CYS A 103 -3.95 -7.18 -0.69
N PHE A 104 -4.83 -6.64 -1.52
CA PHE A 104 -4.46 -6.00 -2.80
C PHE A 104 -4.89 -4.54 -2.86
N PHE A 105 -3.98 -3.68 -3.32
CA PHE A 105 -4.17 -2.25 -3.46
C PHE A 105 -3.79 -1.78 -4.87
N LEU A 106 -4.52 -0.80 -5.41
CA LEU A 106 -3.94 0.10 -6.41
C LEU A 106 -3.33 1.30 -5.69
N VAL A 107 -2.05 1.55 -5.89
CA VAL A 107 -1.32 2.67 -5.27
C VAL A 107 -0.86 3.61 -6.37
N ALA A 108 -1.38 4.84 -6.34
CA ALA A 108 -0.97 5.89 -7.27
C ALA A 108 -0.01 6.87 -6.62
N THR A 109 0.90 7.38 -7.44
CA THR A 109 1.73 8.53 -7.12
C THR A 109 1.24 9.71 -7.96
N VAL A 110 0.81 10.77 -7.28
CA VAL A 110 0.22 11.97 -7.87
C VAL A 110 1.19 13.13 -7.63
N LYS A 111 1.77 13.67 -8.70
CA LYS A 111 2.66 14.83 -8.61
C LYS A 111 1.85 16.10 -8.52
N ARG A 112 2.17 16.93 -7.52
CA ARG A 112 1.61 18.27 -7.36
C ARG A 112 2.70 19.30 -7.60
N GLN A 113 2.32 20.34 -8.33
CA GLN A 113 3.10 21.55 -8.49
C GLN A 113 2.28 22.71 -7.93
N THR A 114 2.95 23.71 -7.39
CA THR A 114 2.29 24.91 -6.86
C THR A 114 1.40 25.53 -7.92
N GLY A 115 0.11 25.69 -7.60
CA GLY A 115 -0.88 26.24 -8.53
C GLY A 115 -1.39 25.28 -9.61
N SER A 116 -0.96 24.01 -9.62
CA SER A 116 -1.45 22.98 -10.53
C SER A 116 -2.26 21.91 -9.79
N ILE A 117 -3.17 21.25 -10.49
CA ILE A 117 -3.85 20.06 -10.01
C ILE A 117 -2.87 18.88 -10.06
N GLY A 118 -2.96 18.00 -9.06
CA GLY A 118 -2.08 16.84 -8.98
C GLY A 118 -2.23 15.92 -10.19
N GLU A 119 -1.15 15.62 -10.89
CA GLU A 119 -1.07 14.73 -12.05
C GLU A 119 -0.72 13.31 -11.62
N CYS A 120 -1.52 12.32 -12.00
CA CYS A 120 -1.22 10.91 -11.73
C CYS A 120 -0.04 10.42 -12.58
N GLU A 121 1.16 10.31 -12.00
CA GLU A 121 2.39 9.93 -12.71
C GLU A 121 2.61 8.41 -12.78
N ASP A 122 2.23 7.68 -11.74
CA ASP A 122 2.47 6.24 -11.62
C ASP A 122 1.31 5.58 -10.89
N VAL A 123 0.94 4.37 -11.29
CA VAL A 123 -0.04 3.54 -10.59
C VAL A 123 0.50 2.11 -10.59
N ARG A 124 0.56 1.50 -9.40
CA ARG A 124 1.01 0.12 -9.21
C ARG A 124 -0.06 -0.72 -8.55
N LEU A 125 -0.16 -1.97 -8.97
CA LEU A 125 -0.85 -3.00 -8.20
C LEU A 125 0.12 -3.53 -7.15
N VAL A 126 -0.26 -3.39 -5.88
CA VAL A 126 0.51 -3.81 -4.72
C VAL A 126 -0.27 -4.90 -4.00
N GLY A 127 0.39 -6.02 -3.74
CA GLY A 127 -0.12 -7.09 -2.88
C GLY A 127 0.73 -7.19 -1.64
N PHE A 128 0.14 -7.52 -0.49
CA PHE A 128 0.90 -7.99 0.65
C PHE A 128 0.20 -9.14 1.36
N THR A 129 1.01 -9.96 2.03
CA THR A 129 0.56 -10.97 2.97
C THR A 129 1.35 -10.85 4.26
N ILE A 130 0.81 -11.39 5.35
CA ILE A 130 1.53 -11.50 6.62
C ILE A 130 1.86 -12.97 6.84
N ASP A 131 3.14 -13.25 7.10
CA ASP A 131 3.60 -14.57 7.50
C ASP A 131 4.48 -14.43 8.75
N GLN A 132 4.15 -15.16 9.81
CA GLN A 132 4.84 -15.10 11.11
C GLN A 132 5.03 -13.66 11.65
N GLY A 133 4.03 -12.79 11.45
CA GLY A 133 4.08 -11.38 11.86
C GLY A 133 4.96 -10.49 10.99
N LYS A 134 5.53 -11.01 9.89
CA LYS A 134 6.29 -10.23 8.91
C LYS A 134 5.45 -9.94 7.68
N LEU A 135 5.51 -8.70 7.21
CA LEU A 135 4.85 -8.28 5.98
C LEU A 135 5.71 -8.64 4.76
N HIS A 136 5.12 -9.40 3.84
CA HIS A 136 5.71 -9.73 2.56
C HIS A 136 5.00 -8.95 1.47
N TRP A 137 5.72 -8.02 0.86
CA TRP A 137 5.20 -7.12 -0.16
C TRP A 137 5.53 -7.60 -1.57
N GLN A 138 4.62 -7.36 -2.51
CA GLN A 138 4.82 -7.53 -3.94
C GLN A 138 4.27 -6.30 -4.66
N VAL A 139 5.08 -5.71 -5.54
CA VAL A 139 4.76 -4.46 -6.24
C VAL A 139 4.90 -4.69 -7.74
N SER A 140 3.88 -4.31 -8.52
CA SER A 140 3.91 -4.47 -9.97
C SER A 140 5.02 -3.62 -10.59
N LYS A 141 5.43 -3.96 -11.82
CA LYS A 141 6.24 -3.06 -12.66
C LYS A 141 5.45 -1.80 -13.05
N LYS A 142 6.16 -0.75 -13.51
CA LYS A 142 5.54 0.45 -14.10
C LYS A 142 4.77 0.01 -15.34
N GLN A 143 3.55 0.52 -15.48
CA GLN A 143 2.68 0.28 -16.63
C GLN A 143 2.19 1.64 -17.17
N PRO A 144 3.08 2.42 -17.84
CA PRO A 144 2.77 3.79 -18.25
C PRO A 144 1.58 3.84 -19.23
N GLU A 145 1.39 2.81 -20.06
CA GLU A 145 0.21 2.72 -20.94
C GLU A 145 -1.11 2.61 -20.17
N ALA A 146 -1.13 1.90 -19.04
CA ALA A 146 -2.30 1.81 -18.18
C ALA A 146 -2.60 3.14 -17.50
N VAL A 147 -1.56 3.86 -17.05
CA VAL A 147 -1.70 5.21 -16.49
C VAL A 147 -2.23 6.18 -17.55
N ALA A 148 -1.65 6.18 -18.76
CA ALA A 148 -2.12 7.03 -19.85
C ALA A 148 -3.58 6.76 -20.20
N ARG A 149 -3.99 5.48 -20.27
CA ARG A 149 -5.38 5.08 -20.49
C ARG A 149 -6.31 5.53 -19.35
N TYR A 150 -5.86 5.39 -18.10
CA TYR A 150 -6.62 5.86 -16.94
C TYR A 150 -6.82 7.38 -17.00
N VAL A 151 -5.76 8.13 -17.28
CA VAL A 151 -5.80 9.59 -17.39
C VAL A 151 -6.73 10.03 -18.53
N SER A 152 -6.59 9.46 -19.73
CA SER A 152 -7.39 9.84 -20.91
C SER A 152 -8.85 9.38 -20.85
N GLY A 153 -9.15 8.27 -20.16
CA GLY A 153 -10.51 7.74 -19.98
C GLY A 153 -11.42 8.55 -19.07
N SER A 154 -11.04 9.76 -18.65
CA SER A 154 -11.91 10.64 -17.88
C SER A 154 -12.95 11.31 -18.80
N PRO A 155 -14.27 11.21 -18.51
CA PRO A 155 -15.31 11.90 -19.26
C PRO A 155 -15.18 13.42 -19.17
N ASP A 156 -14.57 13.93 -18.09
CA ASP A 156 -14.28 15.35 -17.91
C ASP A 156 -13.34 15.90 -19.01
N THR A 157 -12.52 15.03 -19.61
CA THR A 157 -11.63 15.39 -20.72
C THR A 157 -12.39 15.54 -22.05
N ALA A 158 -13.50 14.82 -22.23
CA ALA A 158 -14.25 14.78 -23.49
C ALA A 158 -15.26 15.92 -23.65
N ALA A 159 -15.69 16.54 -22.54
CA ALA A 159 -16.79 17.50 -22.57
C ALA A 159 -16.42 18.90 -23.05
N GLY A 160 -15.13 19.27 -23.23
CA GLY A 160 -14.70 20.59 -23.74
C GLY A 160 -15.23 21.82 -22.97
N THR A 161 -15.97 21.62 -21.88
CA THR A 161 -16.79 22.63 -21.22
C THR A 161 -16.29 22.84 -19.80
N SER A 162 -15.04 23.28 -19.65
CA SER A 162 -14.65 24.23 -18.61
C SER A 162 -13.19 24.65 -18.82
N LEU A 163 -13.01 25.78 -19.50
CA LEU A 163 -11.71 26.45 -19.61
C LEU A 163 -11.18 27.00 -18.27
N ASN A 164 -11.85 26.73 -17.12
CA ASN A 164 -11.45 27.25 -15.80
C ASN A 164 -11.73 26.31 -14.60
N GLN A 165 -12.09 25.05 -14.82
CA GLN A 165 -11.96 24.02 -13.78
C GLN A 165 -10.96 22.99 -14.30
N PRO A 166 -9.69 23.06 -13.87
CA PRO A 166 -8.71 22.11 -14.34
C PRO A 166 -9.19 20.70 -13.97
N GLY A 167 -9.21 19.82 -14.98
CA GLY A 167 -9.82 18.50 -14.91
C GLY A 167 -9.09 17.59 -13.94
N HIS A 168 -9.85 16.76 -13.24
CA HIS A 168 -9.41 15.90 -12.15
C HIS A 168 -8.45 14.78 -12.60
N THR A 169 -7.14 15.03 -12.55
CA THR A 169 -6.08 14.00 -12.53
C THR A 169 -5.85 13.41 -11.14
N ALA A 170 -6.82 13.59 -10.23
CA ALA A 170 -6.81 12.99 -8.90
C ALA A 170 -6.96 11.46 -9.01
N PHE A 171 -6.09 10.73 -8.31
CA PHE A 171 -6.30 9.32 -8.01
C PHE A 171 -6.63 9.15 -6.53
N PRO A 172 -7.64 8.37 -6.18
CA PRO A 172 -8.62 7.77 -7.09
C PRO A 172 -9.79 8.74 -7.36
N ARG A 173 -10.43 8.70 -8.53
CA ARG A 173 -11.54 9.62 -8.88
C ARG A 173 -12.84 9.17 -8.23
N PRO A 174 -13.80 10.06 -7.91
CA PRO A 174 -15.03 9.67 -7.22
C PRO A 174 -15.84 8.55 -7.89
N ALA A 175 -15.81 8.48 -9.23
CA ALA A 175 -16.56 7.52 -10.02
C ALA A 175 -15.77 6.25 -10.43
N ASP A 176 -14.50 6.12 -10.03
CA ASP A 176 -13.72 4.95 -10.44
C ASP A 176 -14.25 3.69 -9.73
N ALA A 177 -14.48 2.66 -10.54
CA ALA A 177 -14.79 1.32 -10.10
C ALA A 177 -13.67 0.38 -10.55
N TYR A 178 -13.28 -0.56 -9.69
CA TYR A 178 -12.16 -1.46 -9.96
C TYR A 178 -12.62 -2.91 -9.84
N GLN A 179 -12.14 -3.75 -10.75
CA GLN A 179 -12.27 -5.19 -10.72
C GLN A 179 -10.92 -5.83 -10.44
N LEU A 180 -10.91 -6.87 -9.61
CA LEU A 180 -9.74 -7.69 -9.33
C LEU A 180 -9.98 -9.09 -9.87
N ALA A 181 -9.08 -9.57 -10.74
CA ALA A 181 -9.15 -10.88 -11.36
C ALA A 181 -7.85 -11.66 -11.09
N PHE A 182 -7.96 -12.98 -11.01
CA PHE A 182 -6.86 -13.89 -10.70
C PHE A 182 -6.73 -14.94 -11.81
N ALA A 183 -5.53 -15.08 -12.35
CA ALA A 183 -5.19 -16.07 -13.39
C ALA A 183 -3.84 -16.73 -13.05
N GLY A 184 -3.90 -17.82 -12.29
CA GLY A 184 -2.71 -18.48 -11.76
C GLY A 184 -1.92 -17.55 -10.83
N PRO A 185 -0.61 -17.32 -11.05
CA PRO A 185 0.20 -16.42 -10.24
C PRO A 185 0.01 -14.94 -10.62
N VAL A 186 -0.85 -14.62 -11.59
CA VAL A 186 -1.06 -13.24 -12.05
C VAL A 186 -2.35 -12.70 -11.48
N VAL A 187 -2.24 -11.55 -10.83
CA VAL A 187 -3.35 -10.74 -10.35
C VAL A 187 -3.48 -9.53 -11.25
N THR A 188 -4.71 -9.24 -11.68
CA THR A 188 -5.02 -8.15 -12.59
C THR A 188 -6.05 -7.24 -11.94
N ALA A 189 -5.71 -5.97 -11.79
CA ALA A 189 -6.64 -4.92 -11.39
C ALA A 189 -7.02 -4.10 -12.62
N ARG A 190 -8.32 -3.93 -12.87
CA ARG A 190 -8.84 -3.17 -14.01
C ARG A 190 -9.79 -2.07 -13.52
N GLU A 191 -9.60 -0.84 -13.98
CA GLU A 191 -10.59 0.22 -13.80
C GLU A 191 -11.65 0.13 -14.90
N GLU A 192 -12.92 0.08 -14.52
CA GLU A 192 -14.02 -0.31 -15.41
C GLU A 192 -14.24 0.69 -16.54
N ARG A 193 -14.15 1.99 -16.26
CA ARG A 193 -14.53 3.04 -17.22
C ARG A 193 -13.44 3.27 -18.27
N SER A 194 -12.19 3.43 -17.85
CA SER A 194 -11.05 3.66 -18.72
C SER A 194 -10.53 2.37 -19.36
N GLY A 195 -10.79 1.21 -18.76
CA GLY A 195 -10.16 -0.05 -19.15
C GLY A 195 -8.66 -0.09 -18.86
N ALA A 196 -8.14 0.84 -18.04
CA ALA A 196 -6.77 0.77 -17.55
C ALA A 196 -6.58 -0.51 -16.73
N GLU A 197 -5.44 -1.19 -16.94
CA GLU A 197 -5.18 -2.50 -16.36
C GLU A 197 -3.78 -2.57 -15.79
N TRP A 198 -3.66 -3.04 -14.55
CA TRP A 198 -2.39 -3.25 -13.86
C TRP A 198 -2.24 -4.70 -13.46
N ARG A 199 -1.12 -5.31 -13.85
CA ARG A 199 -0.79 -6.71 -13.52
C ARG A 199 0.30 -6.83 -12.47
N LEU A 200 0.10 -7.72 -11.52
CA LEU A 200 1.05 -8.13 -10.51
C LEU A 200 1.28 -9.63 -10.64
N ARG A 201 2.53 -10.06 -10.68
CA ARG A 201 2.87 -11.48 -10.57
C ARG A 201 3.23 -11.77 -9.11
N LEU A 202 2.48 -12.68 -8.50
CA LEU A 202 2.79 -13.21 -7.19
C LEU A 202 3.92 -14.24 -7.30
N PRO A 203 4.79 -14.34 -6.28
CA PRO A 203 5.75 -15.43 -6.18
C PRO A 203 5.00 -16.77 -6.09
N ASP A 204 5.67 -17.86 -6.46
CA ASP A 204 5.10 -19.18 -6.27
C ASP A 204 4.83 -19.39 -4.78
N PRO A 205 3.68 -19.95 -4.36
CA PRO A 205 3.47 -20.36 -2.98
C PRO A 205 4.62 -21.17 -2.38
N GLN A 206 5.38 -21.92 -3.20
CA GLN A 206 6.57 -22.66 -2.77
C GLN A 206 7.81 -21.80 -2.55
N ASP A 207 7.87 -20.61 -3.15
CA ASP A 207 8.99 -19.66 -2.96
C ASP A 207 8.93 -18.99 -1.58
N PHE A 208 7.77 -19.03 -0.92
CA PHE A 208 7.73 -18.74 0.50
C PHE A 208 8.34 -19.93 1.22
N PRO A 209 9.40 -19.73 2.03
CA PRO A 209 9.85 -20.77 2.94
C PRO A 209 8.73 -21.02 3.94
N LEU A 210 7.80 -21.90 3.56
CA LEU A 210 6.87 -22.56 4.44
C LEU A 210 7.75 -23.38 5.37
N HIS A 211 8.23 -22.75 6.43
CA HIS A 211 8.85 -23.48 7.51
C HIS A 211 7.81 -24.47 7.98
N ALA A 212 8.09 -25.74 7.64
CA ALA A 212 7.26 -26.88 7.86
C ALA A 212 6.53 -26.76 9.19
N THR A 213 5.22 -26.94 9.13
CA THR A 213 4.33 -27.34 10.22
C THR A 213 5.05 -27.43 11.54
N ARG A 214 4.76 -26.49 12.45
CA ARG A 214 4.96 -26.68 13.89
C ARG A 214 4.66 -28.14 14.19
N THR A 215 5.70 -28.93 14.46
CA THR A 215 5.53 -30.25 15.07
C THR A 215 4.58 -30.03 16.24
N PRO A 216 3.38 -30.64 16.26
CA PRO A 216 2.50 -30.49 17.39
C PRO A 216 3.32 -30.88 18.61
N ALA A 217 3.44 -29.97 19.57
CA ALA A 217 4.15 -30.23 20.81
C ALA A 217 3.53 -31.50 21.42
N ARG A 218 4.20 -32.64 21.24
CA ARG A 218 3.86 -33.87 21.94
C ARG A 218 4.12 -33.59 23.41
N GLY A 219 3.04 -33.52 24.17
CA GLY A 219 3.04 -33.72 25.61
C GLY A 219 3.36 -32.47 26.43
N CYS A 220 2.32 -31.86 26.98
CA CYS A 220 2.32 -31.67 28.43
C CYS A 220 0.98 -32.15 28.97
N ALA A 221 1.09 -33.04 29.94
CA ALA A 221 0.01 -33.82 30.50
C ALA A 221 -1.10 -32.96 31.11
N THR A 222 -2.30 -33.53 31.09
CA THR A 222 -3.44 -33.27 31.97
C THR A 222 -3.04 -32.72 33.33
N ARG A 223 -3.49 -31.49 33.65
CA ARG A 223 -3.59 -30.99 35.03
C ARG A 223 -5.07 -31.02 35.46
N PRO A 224 -5.41 -31.53 36.65
CA PRO A 224 -6.78 -31.77 37.03
C PRO A 224 -7.55 -30.48 37.37
N SER A 225 -8.86 -30.59 37.15
CA SER A 225 -9.96 -29.72 37.55
C SER A 225 -9.80 -29.14 38.97
N ALA A 226 -9.94 -27.81 39.07
CA ALA A 226 -10.25 -27.13 40.31
C ALA A 226 -11.48 -26.23 40.08
N ASP A 227 -12.60 -26.74 40.57
CA ASP A 227 -13.79 -26.12 41.16
C ASP A 227 -14.13 -24.63 40.87
N PRO A 228 -15.34 -24.33 40.33
CA PRO A 228 -15.84 -22.96 40.18
C PRO A 228 -16.57 -22.52 41.46
N THR A 229 -15.88 -21.84 42.37
CA THR A 229 -16.55 -21.11 43.46
C THR A 229 -16.80 -19.65 43.06
N LEU A 230 -18.06 -19.38 42.71
CA LEU A 230 -18.86 -18.18 43.02
C LEU A 230 -18.13 -16.83 43.15
N LEU A 231 -18.34 -15.94 42.17
CA LEU A 231 -18.42 -14.50 42.44
C LEU A 231 -19.59 -13.88 41.67
N ARG A 232 -20.68 -13.72 42.42
CA ARG A 232 -21.89 -12.97 42.12
C ARG A 232 -21.57 -11.48 42.29
N ALA A 233 -21.71 -10.67 41.25
CA ALA A 233 -21.74 -9.21 41.36
C ALA A 233 -23.01 -8.67 40.73
N SER A 234 -23.62 -7.75 41.47
CA SER A 234 -24.99 -7.27 41.40
C SER A 234 -25.26 -6.27 40.28
N ASN A 235 -26.39 -6.44 39.60
CA ASN A 235 -27.05 -5.39 38.82
C ASN A 235 -27.64 -4.34 39.76
N GLY A 236 -27.23 -3.09 39.62
CA GLY A 236 -27.92 -1.92 40.16
C GLY A 236 -28.54 -1.10 39.02
N PRO A 237 -29.78 -0.62 39.12
CA PRO A 237 -30.40 0.23 38.11
C PRO A 237 -30.03 1.70 38.36
N PHE A 238 -29.65 2.43 37.31
CA PHE A 238 -29.72 3.89 37.31
C PHE A 238 -30.78 4.34 36.30
N ALA A 239 -31.86 4.88 36.85
CA ALA A 239 -32.79 5.75 36.17
C ALA A 239 -32.35 7.20 36.42
N ASN A 240 -32.19 7.97 35.35
CA ASN A 240 -32.82 9.28 35.09
C ASN A 240 -32.25 9.86 33.80
#